data_AF-D2JL65-F1
#
_entry.id   AF-D2JL65-F1
#
_cell.length_a   1.000
_cell.length_b   1.000
_cell.length_c   1.000
_cell.angle_alpha   90.00
_cell.angle_beta   90.00
_cell.angle_gamma   90.00
#
_symmetry.space_group_name_H-M   'P 1'
#
loop_
_entity.id
_entity.type
_entity.pdbx_description
1 polymer ?
#
loop_
_entity_poly.entity_id
_entity_poly.type
_entity_poly.pdbx_seq_one_letter_code
_entity_poly.pdbx_strand_id
1 'polypeptide(L)'
;MDNQEMILGLCKELKIIREARGIKQNKVARAIDMDPPLLSRIENMKKPTVTMMELTRILEYYNITLYEFIENNKEYIQSYSCK
;
A
#
# COMPACT_ATOMS: atom_id res chain seq x y z
N MET A 1 -0.22 -13.59 -15.00
CA MET A 1 -0.09 -12.20 -14.48
C MET A 1 1.06 -12.14 -13.50
N ASP A 2 1.73 -10.99 -13.42
CA ASP A 2 2.79 -10.76 -12.44
C ASP A 2 2.16 -10.37 -11.09
N ASN A 3 2.55 -11.08 -10.01
CA ASN A 3 2.13 -10.79 -8.65
C ASN A 3 2.42 -9.32 -8.26
N GLN A 4 3.43 -8.69 -8.86
CA GLN A 4 3.73 -7.28 -8.61
C GLN A 4 2.67 -6.33 -9.14
N GLU A 5 2.02 -6.64 -10.27
CA GLU A 5 0.99 -5.77 -10.83
C GLU A 5 -0.22 -5.66 -9.88
N MET A 6 -0.61 -6.79 -9.28
CA MET A 6 -1.64 -6.84 -8.24
C MET A 6 -1.21 -6.06 -6.99
N ILE A 7 0.02 -6.26 -6.50
CA ILE A 7 0.53 -5.53 -5.32
C ILE A 7 0.56 -4.02 -5.58
N LEU A 8 0.94 -3.60 -6.79
CA LEU A 8 0.96 -2.18 -7.15
C LEU A 8 -0.44 -1.57 -7.13
N GLY A 9 -1.46 -2.25 -7.65
CA GLY A 9 -2.83 -1.71 -7.56
C GLY A 9 -3.33 -1.60 -6.13
N LEU A 10 -2.99 -2.54 -5.25
CA LEU A 10 -3.26 -2.42 -3.81
C LEU A 10 -2.60 -1.18 -3.18
N CYS A 11 -1.46 -0.71 -3.69
CA CYS A 11 -0.79 0.47 -3.14
C CYS A 11 -1.60 1.76 -3.30
N LYS A 12 -2.58 1.82 -4.23
CA LYS A 12 -3.54 2.94 -4.29
C LYS A 12 -4.39 3.03 -3.03
N GLU A 13 -4.75 1.90 -2.43
CA GLU A 13 -5.58 1.85 -1.22
C GLU A 13 -4.86 2.43 -0.01
N LEU A 14 -3.52 2.27 0.05
CA LEU A 14 -2.70 2.91 1.09
C LEU A 14 -2.84 4.44 1.06
N LYS A 15 -2.92 5.02 -0.15
CA LYS A 15 -3.14 6.46 -0.34
C LYS A 15 -4.53 6.87 0.14
N ILE A 16 -5.56 6.11 -0.21
CA ILE A 16 -6.95 6.37 0.18
C ILE A 16 -7.09 6.32 1.70
N ILE A 17 -6.54 5.29 2.35
CA ILE A 17 -6.53 5.15 3.81
C ILE A 17 -5.84 6.36 4.47
N ARG A 18 -4.71 6.80 3.92
CA ARG A 18 -3.97 7.95 4.43
C ARG A 18 -4.77 9.24 4.36
N GLU A 19 -5.37 9.50 3.19
CA GLU A 19 -6.13 10.72 2.91
C GLU A 19 -7.43 10.78 3.71
N ALA A 20 -8.13 9.66 3.85
CA ALA A 20 -9.32 9.53 4.69
C ALA A 20 -9.04 9.85 6.17
N ARG A 21 -7.80 9.64 6.63
CA ARG A 21 -7.37 9.98 8.00
C ARG A 21 -6.79 11.40 8.11
N GLY A 22 -6.76 12.18 7.04
CA GLY A 22 -6.19 13.54 7.03
C GLY A 22 -4.68 13.58 7.29
N ILE A 23 -3.96 12.49 7.01
CA ILE A 23 -2.52 12.38 7.33
C ILE A 23 -1.69 12.82 6.12
N LYS A 24 -0.73 13.72 6.35
CA LYS A 24 0.24 14.10 5.32
C LYS A 24 1.21 12.94 5.06
N GLN A 25 1.52 12.70 3.79
CA GLN A 25 2.45 11.65 3.37
C GLN A 25 3.81 11.72 4.07
N ASN A 26 4.39 12.92 4.18
CA ASN A 26 5.67 13.12 4.88
C ASN A 26 5.63 12.73 6.37
N LYS A 27 4.46 12.79 7.02
CA LYS A 27 4.27 12.37 8.41
C LYS A 27 4.37 10.86 8.53
N VAL A 28 3.71 10.12 7.63
CA VAL A 28 3.77 8.65 7.57
C VAL A 28 5.21 8.21 7.32
N ALA A 29 5.81 8.71 6.24
CA ALA A 29 7.16 8.34 5.82
C ALA A 29 8.18 8.51 6.96
N ARG A 30 8.19 9.67 7.62
CA ARG A 30 9.07 9.93 8.78
C ARG A 30 8.79 9.01 9.97
N ALA A 31 7.52 8.71 10.25
CA ALA A 31 7.15 7.88 11.38
C ALA A 31 7.60 6.42 11.23
N ILE A 32 7.68 5.92 9.99
CA ILE A 32 8.10 4.55 9.69
C ILE A 32 9.56 4.45 9.22
N ASP A 33 10.34 5.53 9.33
CA ASP A 33 11.72 5.64 8.84
C ASP A 33 11.84 5.25 7.35
N MET A 34 10.97 5.83 6.53
CA MET A 34 10.95 5.69 5.07
C MET A 34 11.16 7.06 4.43
N ASP A 35 11.91 7.10 3.33
CA ASP A 35 12.12 8.32 2.56
C ASP A 35 10.79 8.83 1.97
N PRO A 36 10.37 10.10 2.16
CA PRO A 36 9.10 10.60 1.64
C PRO A 36 8.87 10.42 0.12
N PRO A 37 9.87 10.61 -0.78
CA PRO A 37 9.78 10.24 -2.19
C PRO A 37 9.55 8.75 -2.43
N LEU A 38 10.05 7.86 -1.56
CA LEU A 38 9.78 6.42 -1.65
C LEU A 38 8.30 6.14 -1.38
N LEU A 39 7.74 6.66 -0.27
CA LEU A 39 6.30 6.51 0.01
C LEU A 39 5.44 7.11 -1.12
N SER A 40 5.86 8.24 -1.70
CA SER A 40 5.21 8.83 -2.87
C SER A 40 5.21 7.92 -4.08
N ARG A 41 6.32 7.25 -4.38
CA ARG A 41 6.37 6.28 -5.48
C ARG A 41 5.50 5.06 -5.21
N ILE A 42 5.43 4.58 -3.96
CA ILE A 42 4.58 3.45 -3.58
C ILE A 42 3.10 3.81 -3.79
N GLU A 43 2.61 4.87 -3.15
CA GLU A 43 1.19 5.28 -3.20
C GLU A 43 0.69 5.65 -4.60
N ASN A 44 1.59 6.04 -5.51
CA ASN A 44 1.26 6.38 -6.89
C ASN A 44 1.65 5.29 -7.89
N MET A 45 2.02 4.07 -7.43
CA MET A 45 2.42 2.93 -8.27
C MET A 45 3.60 3.22 -9.22
N LYS A 46 4.47 4.16 -8.84
CA LYS A 46 5.67 4.54 -9.60
C LYS A 46 6.93 3.80 -9.14
N LYS A 47 6.81 2.91 -8.16
CA LYS A 47 7.88 1.99 -7.77
C LYS A 47 7.73 0.69 -8.59
N PRO A 48 8.77 0.17 -9.26
CA PRO A 48 8.63 -1.04 -10.11
C PRO A 48 8.23 -2.30 -9.35
N THR A 49 8.62 -2.39 -8.08
CA THR A 49 8.38 -3.57 -7.23
C THR A 49 8.14 -3.06 -5.83
N VAL A 50 7.08 -3.51 -5.16
CA VAL A 50 6.82 -3.20 -3.75
C VAL A 50 7.00 -4.47 -2.95
N THR A 51 7.84 -4.40 -1.94
CA THR A 51 8.11 -5.55 -1.07
C THR A 51 7.02 -5.69 -0.02
N MET A 52 6.81 -6.91 0.46
CA MET A 52 5.89 -7.15 1.59
C MET A 52 6.28 -6.34 2.82
N MET A 53 7.57 -6.14 3.08
CA MET A 53 8.05 -5.34 4.22
C MET A 53 7.72 -3.85 4.09
N GLU A 54 7.78 -3.28 2.89
CA GLU A 54 7.32 -1.89 2.67
C GLU A 54 5.82 -1.77 2.88
N LEU A 55 5.04 -2.73 2.35
CA LEU A 55 3.59 -2.76 2.50
C LEU A 55 3.20 -2.88 3.99
N THR A 56 3.77 -3.84 4.72
CA THR A 56 3.41 -4.07 6.12
C THR A 56 3.80 -2.91 7.02
N ARG A 57 4.96 -2.26 6.82
CA ARG A 57 5.35 -1.07 7.61
C ARG A 57 4.35 0.08 7.47
N ILE A 58 3.81 0.29 6.27
CA ILE A 58 2.78 1.32 6.05
C ILE A 58 1.46 0.92 6.73
N LEU A 59 1.05 -0.35 6.61
CA LEU A 59 -0.16 -0.88 7.24
C LEU A 59 -0.09 -0.83 8.77
N GLU A 60 1.07 -1.15 9.36
CA GLU A 60 1.34 -1.04 10.80
C GLU A 60 1.13 0.38 11.31
N TYR A 61 1.63 1.40 10.59
CA TYR A 61 1.37 2.80 10.94
C TYR A 61 -0.13 3.14 10.93
N TYR A 62 -0.90 2.47 10.06
CA TYR A 62 -2.35 2.61 10.03
C TYR A 62 -3.09 1.71 11.03
N ASN A 63 -2.39 0.92 11.86
CA ASN A 63 -3.00 -0.10 12.73
C ASN A 63 -3.93 -1.04 11.94
N ILE A 64 -3.50 -1.46 10.75
CA ILE A 64 -4.20 -2.41 9.90
C ILE A 64 -3.31 -3.64 9.76
N THR A 65 -3.85 -4.83 9.98
CA THR A 65 -3.14 -6.07 9.71
C THR A 65 -3.12 -6.37 8.22
N LEU A 66 -2.13 -7.14 7.75
CA LEU A 66 -2.11 -7.61 6.37
C LEU A 66 -3.37 -8.41 6.01
N TYR A 67 -3.90 -9.20 6.95
CA TYR A 67 -5.13 -9.97 6.75
C TYR A 67 -6.33 -9.06 6.48
N GLU A 68 -6.59 -8.08 7.35
CA GLU A 68 -7.70 -7.12 7.16
C GLU A 68 -7.56 -6.36 5.84
N PHE A 69 -6.33 -5.96 5.50
CA PHE A 69 -6.08 -5.27 4.24
C PHE A 69 -6.40 -6.14 3.02
N ILE A 70 -6.02 -7.42 3.03
CA ILE A 70 -6.33 -8.36 1.95
C ILE A 70 -7.83 -8.62 1.88
N GLU A 71 -8.49 -8.88 3.02
CA GLU A 71 -9.92 -9.18 3.07
C GLU A 71 -10.76 -8.00 2.56
N ASN A 72 -10.40 -6.77 2.94
CA ASN A 72 -11.06 -5.55 2.45
C ASN A 72 -10.86 -5.33 0.94
N ASN A 73 -9.84 -5.95 0.34
CA ASN A 73 -9.50 -5.81 -1.08
C ASN A 73 -9.69 -7.12 -1.86
N LYS A 74 -10.44 -8.08 -1.31
CA LYS A 74 -10.58 -9.43 -1.89
C LYS A 74 -11.14 -9.42 -3.30
N GLU A 75 -12.09 -8.53 -3.61
CA GLU A 75 -12.70 -8.45 -4.94
C GLU A 75 -11.68 -8.01 -6.00
N TYR A 76 -10.86 -7.00 -5.65
CA TYR A 76 -9.75 -6.56 -6.49
C TYR A 76 -8.77 -7.72 -6.71
N ILE A 77 -8.34 -8.40 -5.64
CA ILE A 77 -7.41 -9.53 -5.72
C ILE A 77 -7.98 -10.68 -6.57
N GLN A 78 -9.25 -11.05 -6.37
CA GLN A 78 -9.92 -12.10 -7.12
C GLN A 78 -10.03 -11.77 -8.62
N SER A 79 -10.20 -10.50 -8.97
CA SER A 79 -10.23 -10.06 -10.38
C SER A 79 -8.90 -10.27 -11.11
N TYR A 80 -7.79 -10.42 -10.38
CA TYR A 80 -6.45 -10.78 -10.89
C TYR A 80 -6.19 -12.30 -10.89
N SER A 81 -6.96 -13.07 -10.12
CA SER A 81 -6.86 -14.53 -10.08
C SER A 81 -7.66 -15.22 -11.20
N CYS A 82 -8.68 -14.54 -11.75
CA CYS A 82 -9.60 -15.10 -12.76
C CYS A 82 -9.29 -14.62 -14.20
N LYS A 83 -8.11 -14.06 -14.46
CA LYS A 83 -7.69 -13.61 -15.79
C LYS A 83 -6.38 -14.28 -16.23
#